data_AF-A0A3A5LJH5-F1
#
_entry.id   AF-A0A3A5LJH5-F1
#
_cell.length_a   1.000
_cell.length_b   1.000
_cell.length_c   1.000
_cell.angle_alpha   90.00
_cell.angle_beta   90.00
_cell.angle_gamma   90.00
#
_symmetry.space_group_name_H-M   'P 1'
#
loop_
_entity.id
_entity.type
_entity.pdbx_description
1 polymer ?
#
loop_
_entity_poly.entity_id
_entity_poly.type
_entity_poly.pdbx_seq_one_letter_code
_entity_poly.pdbx_strand_id
1 'polypeptide(L)'
;MHPFVAAQLDELKKGHFPKDYRIDLSYRALGDNEIEALAQVLNAPQNGETVTYNLSHNTFTAAGIDTLCHTLTTLTFSSPLVFDLSHNQLNDEALRCLAHALASGHFPPLITFKLGYNRFSADGAQFIAAALATGHCPTDLTLDFEGNRAFSEAAASHFAQSLESKRWPNRLTLSLKSTDMKDAGMTQVAEKLACGPEQLTLNVSFNGLTSKSMDTLAKTLPFAPNDLTLNLSSNSIRDGGVIVLAASFQANGYPLRQTLILDFNGLTDAGAQSLAATLTQARLEHRLSLSLAGNNLTSHSTTAFWHMLRRESCPPLALNFKNNQLALLSVKTLAITLSSAKIANGTVINLAKNKLKDSDLAALWPALTSETCPARLTLNFSENGLTGDTLKSLLESIEQFPTGLTLDLSNNRFSEEDKKALLDGLRKKWLPVGCRILLSNSPESPEQIELNQLTQASFQSALAFLTVLQGHAQDHVLSRLPVEIISTIFSDCVPHENPASVSKLHRLATHQLLGIYRKREQNKSGFFLTPKNTEPTGDGLVRSASLQLT
;
A
#
# COMPACT_ATOMS: atom_id res chain seq x y z
N MET A 1 -36.71 2.33 -23.68
CA MET A 1 -35.44 3.05 -23.54
C MET A 1 -35.67 4.46 -23.05
N HIS A 2 -35.18 4.76 -21.85
CA HIS A 2 -35.24 6.09 -21.23
C HIS A 2 -34.43 7.11 -22.07
N PRO A 3 -34.94 8.32 -22.39
CA PRO A 3 -34.28 9.25 -23.32
C PRO A 3 -32.86 9.65 -22.93
N PHE A 4 -32.63 9.84 -21.62
CA PHE A 4 -31.28 10.10 -21.08
C PHE A 4 -30.32 8.94 -21.32
N VAL A 5 -30.80 7.69 -21.22
CA VAL A 5 -29.98 6.50 -21.45
C VAL A 5 -29.62 6.42 -22.92
N ALA A 6 -30.58 6.63 -23.82
CA ALA A 6 -30.33 6.63 -25.27
C ALA A 6 -29.22 7.61 -25.67
N ALA A 7 -29.25 8.84 -25.16
CA ALA A 7 -28.21 9.83 -25.43
C ALA A 7 -26.82 9.40 -24.92
N GLN A 8 -26.73 8.79 -23.73
CA GLN A 8 -25.45 8.28 -23.23
C GLN A 8 -24.95 7.09 -24.03
N LEU A 9 -25.83 6.15 -24.40
CA LEU A 9 -25.48 5.00 -25.22
C LEU A 9 -25.04 5.43 -26.63
N ASP A 10 -25.65 6.47 -27.19
CA ASP A 10 -25.26 7.03 -28.49
C ASP A 10 -23.85 7.66 -28.45
N GLU A 11 -23.49 8.35 -27.37
CA GLU A 11 -22.13 8.88 -27.21
C GLU A 11 -21.11 7.75 -27.00
N LEU A 12 -21.43 6.73 -26.20
CA LEU A 12 -20.58 5.55 -26.04
C LEU A 12 -20.37 4.80 -27.36
N LYS A 13 -21.43 4.67 -28.17
CA LYS A 13 -21.37 4.07 -29.50
C LYS A 13 -20.42 4.82 -30.45
N LYS A 14 -20.29 6.14 -30.28
CA LYS A 14 -19.32 6.98 -31.00
C LYS A 14 -17.90 6.90 -30.41
N GLY A 15 -17.71 6.15 -29.32
CA GLY A 15 -16.44 6.06 -28.60
C GLY A 15 -16.15 7.25 -27.69
N HIS A 16 -17.15 8.10 -27.42
CA HIS A 16 -17.00 9.23 -26.52
C HIS A 16 -17.28 8.80 -25.08
N PHE A 17 -16.26 8.90 -24.22
CA PHE A 17 -16.36 8.64 -22.80
C PHE A 17 -16.41 9.95 -22.01
N PRO A 18 -17.12 10.00 -20.86
CA PRO A 18 -16.98 11.08 -19.88
C PRO A 18 -15.52 11.27 -19.45
N LYS A 19 -15.15 12.49 -19.02
CA LYS A 19 -13.77 12.82 -18.62
C LYS A 19 -13.23 11.94 -17.48
N ASP A 20 -14.11 11.47 -16.62
CA ASP A 20 -13.81 10.60 -15.47
C ASP A 20 -14.06 9.11 -15.77
N TYR A 21 -14.37 8.76 -17.03
CA TYR A 21 -14.70 7.40 -17.47
C TYR A 21 -15.82 6.73 -16.66
N ARG A 22 -16.70 7.54 -16.05
CA ARG A 22 -17.84 7.06 -15.27
C ARG A 22 -19.15 7.28 -16.02
N ILE A 23 -19.76 6.18 -16.43
CA ILE A 23 -21.09 6.16 -17.04
C ILE A 23 -22.11 5.92 -15.92
N ASP A 24 -22.85 6.95 -15.53
CA ASP A 24 -23.83 6.86 -14.45
C ASP A 24 -25.28 6.68 -14.94
N LEU A 25 -25.77 5.44 -14.80
CA LEU A 25 -27.12 4.98 -15.13
C LEU A 25 -27.90 4.55 -13.86
N SER A 26 -27.46 4.95 -12.67
CA SER A 26 -28.10 4.55 -11.41
C SER A 26 -29.45 5.23 -11.15
N TYR A 27 -30.29 4.67 -10.29
CA TYR A 27 -31.56 5.28 -9.83
C TYR A 27 -32.53 5.67 -10.96
N ARG A 28 -32.68 4.81 -11.98
CA ARG A 28 -33.48 5.14 -13.17
C ARG A 28 -34.58 4.11 -13.48
N ALA A 29 -34.78 3.13 -12.60
CA ALA A 29 -35.73 2.03 -12.80
C ALA A 29 -35.53 1.32 -14.15
N LEU A 30 -34.26 1.14 -14.54
CA LEU A 30 -33.90 0.47 -15.79
C LEU A 30 -34.17 -1.04 -15.68
N GLY A 31 -34.62 -1.64 -16.78
CA GLY A 31 -34.86 -3.08 -16.90
C GLY A 31 -33.86 -3.75 -17.84
N ASP A 32 -34.06 -5.05 -18.07
CA ASP A 32 -33.10 -5.87 -18.83
C ASP A 32 -32.92 -5.38 -20.29
N ASN A 33 -33.94 -4.77 -20.90
CA ASN A 33 -33.86 -4.16 -22.23
C ASN A 33 -32.79 -3.05 -22.31
N GLU A 34 -32.59 -2.30 -21.23
CA GLU A 34 -31.56 -1.26 -21.19
C GLU A 34 -30.16 -1.85 -20.97
N ILE A 35 -30.02 -2.99 -20.28
CA ILE A 35 -28.74 -3.72 -20.27
C ILE A 35 -28.45 -4.28 -21.66
N GLU A 36 -29.43 -4.83 -22.35
CA GLU A 36 -29.24 -5.33 -23.71
C GLU A 36 -28.76 -4.22 -24.66
N ALA A 37 -29.38 -3.05 -24.59
CA ALA A 37 -28.93 -1.90 -25.37
C ALA A 37 -27.52 -1.43 -24.99
N LEU A 38 -27.18 -1.44 -23.69
CA LEU A 38 -25.83 -1.13 -23.23
C LEU A 38 -24.82 -2.17 -23.74
N ALA A 39 -25.17 -3.44 -23.69
CA ALA A 39 -24.33 -4.55 -24.14
C ALA A 39 -23.94 -4.41 -25.61
N GLN A 40 -24.85 -3.92 -26.47
CA GLN A 40 -24.57 -3.67 -27.88
C GLN A 40 -23.56 -2.54 -28.15
N VAL A 41 -23.38 -1.63 -27.19
CA VAL A 41 -22.45 -0.48 -27.31
C VAL A 41 -21.33 -0.52 -26.29
N LEU A 42 -21.18 -1.66 -25.58
CA LEU A 42 -20.20 -1.82 -24.53
C LEU A 42 -18.79 -1.72 -25.13
N ASN A 43 -18.01 -0.77 -24.62
CA ASN A 43 -16.68 -0.49 -25.13
C ASN A 43 -15.75 -0.05 -23.99
N ALA A 44 -14.45 -0.08 -24.25
CA ALA A 44 -13.43 0.44 -23.36
C ALA A 44 -12.43 1.29 -24.16
N PRO A 45 -11.94 2.41 -23.59
CA PRO A 45 -10.94 3.24 -24.23
C PRO A 45 -9.61 2.47 -24.31
N GLN A 46 -8.79 2.76 -25.32
CA GLN A 46 -7.50 2.07 -25.53
C GLN A 46 -6.36 2.59 -24.64
N ASN A 47 -6.61 3.60 -23.80
CA ASN A 47 -5.60 4.28 -22.98
C ASN A 47 -5.34 3.59 -21.63
N GLY A 48 -6.01 2.47 -21.33
CA GLY A 48 -5.83 1.74 -20.07
C GLY A 48 -6.59 2.33 -18.88
N GLU A 49 -7.37 3.40 -19.07
CA GLU A 49 -8.15 4.03 -17.99
C GLU A 49 -9.32 3.14 -17.57
N THR A 50 -9.58 3.09 -16.25
CA THR A 50 -10.67 2.27 -15.72
C THR A 50 -12.03 2.86 -16.09
N VAL A 51 -12.89 2.05 -16.72
CA VAL A 51 -14.26 2.46 -17.06
C VAL A 51 -15.23 1.95 -16.00
N THR A 52 -15.99 2.87 -15.42
CA THR A 52 -17.02 2.54 -14.42
C THR A 52 -18.41 2.69 -15.00
N TYR A 53 -19.14 1.59 -15.12
CA TYR A 53 -20.56 1.54 -15.42
C TYR A 53 -21.34 1.46 -14.10
N ASN A 54 -21.88 2.60 -13.64
CA ASN A 54 -22.74 2.64 -12.46
C ASN A 54 -24.18 2.28 -12.87
N LEU A 55 -24.56 1.03 -12.59
CA LEU A 55 -25.85 0.40 -12.89
C LEU A 55 -26.69 0.20 -11.59
N SER A 56 -26.29 0.81 -10.48
CA SER A 56 -26.89 0.57 -9.17
C SER A 56 -28.31 1.15 -9.05
N HIS A 57 -29.11 0.64 -8.10
CA HIS A 57 -30.47 1.15 -7.86
C HIS A 57 -31.40 1.11 -9.09
N ASN A 58 -31.44 -0.04 -9.76
CA ASN A 58 -32.32 -0.31 -10.90
C ASN A 58 -33.12 -1.60 -10.67
N THR A 59 -33.78 -2.10 -11.71
CA THR A 59 -34.66 -3.28 -11.64
C THR A 59 -34.19 -4.43 -12.53
N PHE A 60 -32.87 -4.57 -12.68
CA PHE A 60 -32.27 -5.64 -13.47
C PHE A 60 -32.51 -7.01 -12.84
N THR A 61 -32.63 -8.02 -13.70
CA THR A 61 -32.83 -9.41 -13.33
C THR A 61 -31.71 -10.29 -13.89
N ALA A 62 -31.81 -11.60 -13.69
CA ALA A 62 -30.85 -12.55 -14.25
C ALA A 62 -30.72 -12.47 -15.77
N ALA A 63 -31.79 -12.13 -16.51
CA ALA A 63 -31.76 -12.04 -17.96
C ALA A 63 -30.85 -10.89 -18.47
N GLY A 64 -30.89 -9.74 -17.79
CA GLY A 64 -29.96 -8.65 -18.06
C GLY A 64 -28.51 -9.05 -17.78
N ILE A 65 -28.26 -9.72 -16.65
CA ILE A 65 -26.91 -10.20 -16.29
C ILE A 65 -26.39 -11.24 -17.29
N ASP A 66 -27.24 -12.14 -17.75
CA ASP A 66 -26.88 -13.14 -18.76
C ASP A 66 -26.44 -12.46 -20.07
N THR A 67 -27.20 -11.46 -20.52
CA THR A 67 -26.88 -10.67 -21.73
C THR A 67 -25.55 -9.91 -21.58
N LEU A 68 -25.33 -9.28 -20.42
CA LEU A 68 -24.08 -8.60 -20.10
C LEU A 68 -22.91 -9.59 -20.09
N CYS A 69 -23.08 -10.75 -19.43
CA CYS A 69 -22.05 -11.77 -19.33
C CYS A 69 -21.69 -12.37 -20.70
N HIS A 70 -22.69 -12.62 -21.55
CA HIS A 70 -22.47 -13.08 -22.93
C HIS A 70 -21.64 -12.07 -23.75
N THR A 71 -21.92 -10.78 -23.56
CA THR A 71 -21.16 -9.72 -24.23
C THR A 71 -19.72 -9.65 -23.71
N LEU A 72 -19.54 -9.76 -22.40
CA LEU A 72 -18.22 -9.76 -21.79
C LEU A 72 -17.36 -10.95 -22.23
N THR A 73 -17.96 -12.13 -22.47
CA THR A 73 -17.21 -13.31 -22.93
C THR A 73 -16.96 -13.34 -24.45
N THR A 74 -17.59 -12.45 -25.22
CA THR A 74 -17.44 -12.39 -26.69
C THR A 74 -16.59 -11.22 -27.16
N LEU A 75 -16.47 -10.16 -26.36
CA LEU A 75 -15.67 -8.98 -26.66
C LEU A 75 -14.33 -8.99 -25.92
N THR A 76 -13.37 -8.25 -26.46
CA THR A 76 -12.06 -8.04 -25.84
C THR A 76 -11.95 -6.65 -25.26
N PHE A 77 -11.45 -6.57 -24.02
CA PHE A 77 -11.27 -5.31 -23.30
C PHE A 77 -9.83 -5.21 -22.83
N SER A 78 -9.18 -4.07 -23.13
CA SER A 78 -7.80 -3.80 -22.71
C SER A 78 -7.71 -2.96 -21.43
N SER A 79 -8.82 -2.33 -21.03
CA SER A 79 -8.88 -1.46 -19.86
C SER A 79 -9.70 -2.09 -18.74
N PRO A 80 -9.40 -1.78 -17.46
CA PRO A 80 -10.17 -2.31 -16.35
C PRO A 80 -11.65 -1.89 -16.41
N LEU A 81 -12.54 -2.83 -16.09
CA LEU A 81 -13.98 -2.59 -16.11
C LEU A 81 -14.56 -2.72 -14.71
N VAL A 82 -15.38 -1.74 -14.32
CA VAL A 82 -16.12 -1.74 -13.05
C VAL A 82 -17.61 -1.69 -13.36
N PHE A 83 -18.34 -2.73 -13.01
CA PHE A 83 -19.80 -2.75 -13.06
C PHE A 83 -20.36 -2.66 -11.65
N ASP A 84 -21.02 -1.54 -11.34
CA ASP A 84 -21.75 -1.39 -10.08
C ASP A 84 -23.21 -1.81 -10.27
N LEU A 85 -23.52 -3.04 -9.90
CA LEU A 85 -24.86 -3.65 -9.96
C LEU A 85 -25.51 -3.71 -8.57
N SER A 86 -25.03 -2.90 -7.63
CA SER A 86 -25.54 -2.90 -6.25
C SER A 86 -26.98 -2.39 -6.19
N HIS A 87 -27.74 -2.80 -5.18
CA HIS A 87 -29.14 -2.37 -4.99
C HIS A 87 -30.05 -2.64 -6.21
N ASN A 88 -29.92 -3.81 -6.81
CA ASN A 88 -30.83 -4.29 -7.86
C ASN A 88 -31.73 -5.43 -7.32
N GLN A 89 -32.48 -6.08 -8.21
CA GLN A 89 -33.32 -7.24 -7.86
C GLN A 89 -32.68 -8.58 -8.26
N LEU A 90 -31.35 -8.63 -8.31
CA LEU A 90 -30.62 -9.83 -8.73
C LEU A 90 -30.80 -10.95 -7.69
N ASN A 91 -31.07 -12.16 -8.19
CA ASN A 91 -31.29 -13.36 -7.40
C ASN A 91 -30.23 -14.43 -7.75
N ASP A 92 -30.35 -15.63 -7.17
CA ASP A 92 -29.38 -16.71 -7.36
C ASP A 92 -29.19 -17.13 -8.83
N GLU A 93 -30.23 -16.97 -9.65
CA GLU A 93 -30.15 -17.22 -11.09
C GLU A 93 -29.19 -16.24 -11.79
N ALA A 94 -29.14 -14.99 -11.35
CA ALA A 94 -28.16 -14.03 -11.86
C ALA A 94 -26.72 -14.44 -11.49
N LEU A 95 -26.50 -14.98 -10.28
CA LEU A 95 -25.20 -15.53 -9.89
C LEU A 95 -24.86 -16.79 -10.66
N ARG A 96 -25.85 -17.62 -11.02
CA ARG A 96 -25.66 -18.78 -11.88
C ARG A 96 -25.16 -18.37 -13.27
N CYS A 97 -25.77 -17.36 -13.89
CA CYS A 97 -25.33 -16.80 -15.17
C CYS A 97 -23.90 -16.25 -15.10
N LEU A 98 -23.62 -15.43 -14.07
CA LEU A 98 -22.28 -14.88 -13.85
C LEU A 98 -21.24 -15.98 -13.61
N ALA A 99 -21.55 -16.97 -12.77
CA ALA A 99 -20.68 -18.11 -12.50
C ALA A 99 -20.35 -18.90 -13.76
N HIS A 100 -21.35 -19.16 -14.61
CA HIS A 100 -21.16 -19.85 -15.89
C HIS A 100 -20.19 -19.08 -16.80
N ALA A 101 -20.36 -17.77 -16.90
CA ALA A 101 -19.48 -16.92 -17.71
C ALA A 101 -18.05 -16.84 -17.14
N LEU A 102 -17.89 -16.71 -15.82
CA LEU A 102 -16.59 -16.72 -15.16
C LEU A 102 -15.86 -18.06 -15.35
N ALA A 103 -16.59 -19.18 -15.30
CA ALA A 103 -16.05 -20.52 -15.50
C ALA A 103 -15.68 -20.84 -16.96
N SER A 104 -16.07 -19.97 -17.91
CA SER A 104 -15.87 -20.21 -19.35
C SER A 104 -14.42 -20.04 -19.82
N GLY A 105 -13.59 -19.31 -19.07
CA GLY A 105 -12.21 -18.97 -19.48
C GLY A 105 -12.10 -17.84 -20.51
N HIS A 106 -13.21 -17.25 -20.94
CA HIS A 106 -13.25 -16.18 -21.95
C HIS A 106 -13.55 -14.80 -21.35
N PHE A 107 -13.62 -14.71 -20.02
CA PHE A 107 -13.94 -13.47 -19.33
C PHE A 107 -12.74 -12.50 -19.36
N PRO A 108 -12.95 -11.17 -19.52
CA PRO A 108 -11.85 -10.23 -19.58
C PRO A 108 -11.11 -10.12 -18.23
N PRO A 109 -9.80 -9.83 -18.26
CA PRO A 109 -9.03 -9.56 -17.03
C PRO A 109 -9.43 -8.22 -16.42
N LEU A 110 -8.99 -7.96 -15.18
CA LEU A 110 -9.14 -6.66 -14.49
C LEU A 110 -10.60 -6.20 -14.37
N ILE A 111 -11.49 -7.12 -14.00
CA ILE A 111 -12.93 -6.86 -13.88
C ILE A 111 -13.37 -6.80 -12.42
N THR A 112 -14.20 -5.79 -12.13
CA THR A 112 -14.83 -5.59 -10.83
C THR A 112 -16.33 -5.62 -10.96
N PHE A 113 -16.97 -6.51 -10.20
CA PHE A 113 -18.41 -6.51 -10.00
C PHE A 113 -18.74 -6.11 -8.56
N LYS A 114 -19.48 -5.01 -8.41
CA LYS A 114 -20.15 -4.68 -7.16
C LYS A 114 -21.57 -5.18 -7.23
N LEU A 115 -21.88 -6.15 -6.38
CA LEU A 115 -23.10 -6.94 -6.34
C LEU A 115 -23.81 -6.76 -5.00
N GLY A 116 -23.51 -5.68 -4.28
CA GLY A 116 -24.00 -5.46 -2.93
C GLY A 116 -25.51 -5.23 -2.86
N TYR A 117 -26.12 -5.56 -1.74
CA TYR A 117 -27.54 -5.31 -1.45
C TYR A 117 -28.51 -5.83 -2.53
N ASN A 118 -28.33 -7.08 -2.96
CA ASN A 118 -29.22 -7.79 -3.86
C ASN A 118 -29.98 -8.90 -3.10
N ARG A 119 -30.65 -9.81 -3.81
CA ARG A 119 -31.46 -10.91 -3.25
C ARG A 119 -30.77 -12.27 -3.39
N PHE A 120 -29.46 -12.31 -3.14
CA PHE A 120 -28.70 -13.55 -3.21
C PHE A 120 -28.77 -14.34 -1.91
N SER A 121 -28.94 -15.65 -2.04
CA SER A 121 -28.92 -16.61 -0.94
C SER A 121 -27.60 -17.40 -0.92
N ALA A 122 -27.47 -18.33 0.02
CA ALA A 122 -26.36 -19.27 0.08
C ALA A 122 -26.24 -20.12 -1.20
N ASP A 123 -27.35 -20.49 -1.84
CA ASP A 123 -27.36 -21.29 -3.06
C ASP A 123 -26.74 -20.51 -4.23
N GLY A 124 -27.01 -19.20 -4.31
CA GLY A 124 -26.36 -18.32 -5.28
C GLY A 124 -24.85 -18.23 -5.08
N ALA A 125 -24.38 -18.18 -3.82
CA ALA A 125 -22.96 -18.18 -3.49
C ALA A 125 -22.28 -19.50 -3.91
N GLN A 126 -22.98 -20.63 -3.86
CA GLN A 126 -22.48 -21.92 -4.31
C GLN A 126 -22.06 -21.89 -5.79
N PHE A 127 -22.82 -21.23 -6.66
CA PHE A 127 -22.45 -21.10 -8.07
C PHE A 127 -21.14 -20.35 -8.26
N ILE A 128 -20.97 -19.22 -7.57
CA ILE A 128 -19.73 -18.43 -7.63
C ILE A 128 -18.55 -19.22 -7.06
N ALA A 129 -18.73 -19.89 -5.92
CA ALA A 129 -17.70 -20.73 -5.32
C ALA A 129 -17.27 -21.86 -6.29
N ALA A 130 -18.22 -22.51 -6.95
CA ALA A 130 -17.94 -23.52 -7.97
C ALA A 130 -17.17 -22.94 -9.15
N ALA A 131 -17.53 -21.74 -9.64
CA ALA A 131 -16.80 -21.06 -10.70
C ALA A 131 -15.34 -20.76 -10.31
N LEU A 132 -15.11 -20.23 -9.11
CA LEU A 132 -13.75 -19.97 -8.60
C LEU A 132 -12.91 -21.25 -8.50
N ALA A 133 -13.52 -22.40 -8.21
CA ALA A 133 -12.83 -23.69 -8.17
C ALA A 133 -12.45 -24.25 -9.56
N THR A 134 -12.95 -23.67 -10.66
CA THR A 134 -12.67 -24.17 -12.01
C THR A 134 -11.28 -23.81 -12.52
N GLY A 135 -10.62 -22.78 -11.95
CA GLY A 135 -9.34 -22.28 -12.46
C GLY A 135 -9.42 -21.54 -13.79
N HIS A 136 -10.63 -21.22 -14.28
CA HIS A 136 -10.84 -20.46 -15.51
C HIS A 136 -11.24 -19.00 -15.26
N CYS A 137 -11.49 -18.62 -14.00
CA CYS A 137 -11.77 -17.23 -13.67
C CYS A 137 -10.58 -16.33 -14.03
N PRO A 138 -10.83 -15.08 -14.46
CA PRO A 138 -9.77 -14.15 -14.84
C PRO A 138 -8.91 -13.76 -13.64
N THR A 139 -7.65 -13.43 -13.88
CA THR A 139 -6.79 -12.76 -12.90
C THR A 139 -7.32 -11.35 -12.61
N ASP A 140 -7.00 -10.82 -11.43
CA ASP A 140 -7.46 -9.48 -11.02
C ASP A 140 -8.99 -9.32 -10.95
N LEU A 141 -9.68 -10.44 -10.66
CA LEU A 141 -11.12 -10.44 -10.42
C LEU A 141 -11.44 -9.80 -9.07
N THR A 142 -12.39 -8.87 -9.06
CA THR A 142 -12.99 -8.33 -7.84
C THR A 142 -14.48 -8.64 -7.80
N LEU A 143 -14.93 -9.31 -6.74
CA LEU A 143 -16.33 -9.59 -6.45
C LEU A 143 -16.69 -8.99 -5.09
N ASP A 144 -17.64 -8.06 -5.08
CA ASP A 144 -18.12 -7.44 -3.85
C ASP A 144 -19.59 -7.76 -3.60
N PHE A 145 -19.84 -8.59 -2.59
CA PHE A 145 -21.16 -9.05 -2.18
C PHE A 145 -21.68 -8.31 -0.94
N GLU A 146 -21.21 -7.10 -0.66
CA GLU A 146 -21.57 -6.33 0.53
C GLU A 146 -23.09 -6.34 0.82
N GLY A 147 -23.48 -6.62 2.06
CA GLY A 147 -24.85 -6.45 2.52
C GLY A 147 -25.83 -7.54 2.06
N ASN A 148 -25.39 -8.57 1.34
CA ASN A 148 -26.22 -9.74 0.99
C ASN A 148 -26.36 -10.69 2.19
N ARG A 149 -27.14 -10.30 3.21
CA ARG A 149 -27.25 -11.05 4.48
C ARG A 149 -27.84 -12.46 4.36
N ALA A 150 -28.56 -12.77 3.28
CA ALA A 150 -29.08 -14.12 3.05
C ALA A 150 -28.02 -15.14 2.61
N PHE A 151 -26.77 -14.70 2.38
CA PHE A 151 -25.60 -15.59 2.25
C PHE A 151 -25.40 -16.44 3.52
N SER A 152 -25.50 -15.83 4.70
CA SER A 152 -25.35 -16.49 6.00
C SER A 152 -24.02 -17.25 6.16
N GLU A 153 -23.96 -18.12 7.18
CA GLU A 153 -22.85 -19.05 7.43
C GLU A 153 -22.67 -20.07 6.28
N ALA A 154 -23.75 -20.43 5.58
CA ALA A 154 -23.74 -21.46 4.53
C ALA A 154 -22.96 -21.02 3.28
N ALA A 155 -23.10 -19.77 2.83
CA ALA A 155 -22.30 -19.23 1.72
C ALA A 155 -20.79 -19.31 2.01
N ALA A 156 -20.39 -18.99 3.25
CA ALA A 156 -18.99 -19.08 3.67
C ALA A 156 -18.47 -20.53 3.60
N SER A 157 -19.32 -21.52 3.90
CA SER A 157 -19.00 -22.94 3.70
C SER A 157 -18.70 -23.27 2.24
N HIS A 158 -19.52 -22.78 1.30
CA HIS A 158 -19.28 -23.01 -0.13
C HIS A 158 -17.95 -22.42 -0.59
N PHE A 159 -17.65 -21.17 -0.19
CA PHE A 159 -16.35 -20.56 -0.49
C PHE A 159 -15.20 -21.35 0.15
N ALA A 160 -15.32 -21.77 1.41
CA ALA A 160 -14.32 -22.58 2.09
C ALA A 160 -14.03 -23.90 1.37
N GLN A 161 -15.08 -24.63 0.96
CA GLN A 161 -14.93 -25.87 0.19
C GLN A 161 -14.26 -25.61 -1.15
N SER A 162 -14.63 -24.53 -1.84
CA SER A 162 -14.03 -24.20 -3.14
C SER A 162 -12.54 -23.86 -3.06
N LEU A 163 -12.05 -23.34 -1.93
CA LEU A 163 -10.61 -23.08 -1.71
C LEU A 163 -9.78 -24.37 -1.81
N GLU A 164 -10.32 -25.53 -1.44
CA GLU A 164 -9.60 -26.81 -1.50
C GLU A 164 -9.13 -27.17 -2.91
N SER A 165 -9.79 -26.62 -3.93
CA SER A 165 -9.37 -26.79 -5.33
C SER A 165 -7.96 -26.25 -5.58
N LYS A 166 -7.51 -25.22 -4.83
CA LYS A 166 -6.30 -24.43 -5.10
C LYS A 166 -6.29 -23.79 -6.50
N ARG A 167 -7.47 -23.56 -7.06
CA ARG A 167 -7.65 -23.02 -8.43
C ARG A 167 -8.30 -21.64 -8.44
N TRP A 168 -8.47 -21.01 -7.29
CA TRP A 168 -8.90 -19.62 -7.23
C TRP A 168 -7.94 -18.72 -8.03
N PRO A 169 -8.44 -17.68 -8.71
CA PRO A 169 -7.58 -16.82 -9.51
C PRO A 169 -6.60 -16.03 -8.63
N ASN A 170 -5.40 -15.81 -9.14
CA ASN A 170 -4.45 -14.90 -8.48
C ASN A 170 -4.95 -13.45 -8.54
N ARG A 171 -4.58 -12.65 -7.52
CA ARG A 171 -5.03 -11.25 -7.35
C ARG A 171 -6.56 -11.14 -7.18
N LEU A 172 -7.18 -12.15 -6.58
CA LEU A 172 -8.60 -12.14 -6.27
C LEU A 172 -8.89 -11.19 -5.11
N THR A 173 -9.89 -10.33 -5.30
CA THR A 173 -10.53 -9.58 -4.22
C THR A 173 -11.95 -10.09 -4.03
N LEU A 174 -12.22 -10.67 -2.87
CA LEU A 174 -13.55 -11.14 -2.47
C LEU A 174 -14.01 -10.37 -1.24
N SER A 175 -15.10 -9.60 -1.39
CA SER A 175 -15.74 -8.90 -0.28
C SER A 175 -17.04 -9.60 0.09
N LEU A 176 -17.05 -10.15 1.32
CA LEU A 176 -18.19 -10.74 2.03
C LEU A 176 -18.57 -9.84 3.20
N LYS A 177 -18.47 -8.51 3.04
CA LYS A 177 -18.82 -7.56 4.10
C LYS A 177 -20.31 -7.62 4.42
N SER A 178 -20.67 -7.70 5.70
CA SER A 178 -22.07 -7.71 6.14
C SER A 178 -22.95 -8.78 5.47
N THR A 179 -22.44 -10.01 5.35
CA THR A 179 -23.16 -11.15 4.74
C THR A 179 -23.71 -12.15 5.77
N ASP A 180 -23.75 -11.78 7.05
CA ASP A 180 -24.19 -12.63 8.18
C ASP A 180 -23.37 -13.94 8.33
N MET A 181 -22.07 -13.86 8.04
CA MET A 181 -21.16 -15.01 8.05
C MET A 181 -20.94 -15.62 9.44
N LYS A 182 -20.96 -14.81 10.50
CA LYS A 182 -20.78 -15.21 11.91
C LYS A 182 -19.51 -16.06 12.15
N ASP A 183 -19.32 -16.51 13.40
CA ASP A 183 -18.14 -17.30 13.76
C ASP A 183 -18.06 -18.64 13.03
N ALA A 184 -19.19 -19.32 12.80
CA ALA A 184 -19.18 -20.64 12.16
C ALA A 184 -18.78 -20.57 10.68
N GLY A 185 -19.22 -19.54 9.95
CA GLY A 185 -18.76 -19.30 8.58
C GLY A 185 -17.26 -18.95 8.54
N MET A 186 -16.80 -18.09 9.46
CA MET A 186 -15.38 -17.72 9.53
C MET A 186 -14.47 -18.88 9.92
N THR A 187 -14.89 -19.75 10.82
CA THR A 187 -14.15 -20.98 11.16
C THR A 187 -13.93 -21.85 9.92
N GLN A 188 -14.97 -22.07 9.12
CA GLN A 188 -14.85 -22.88 7.90
C GLN A 188 -13.90 -22.25 6.87
N VAL A 189 -13.99 -20.94 6.64
CA VAL A 189 -13.07 -20.24 5.75
C VAL A 189 -11.64 -20.28 6.29
N ALA A 190 -11.45 -20.07 7.59
CA ALA A 190 -10.15 -20.11 8.24
C ALA A 190 -9.47 -21.49 8.08
N GLU A 191 -10.21 -22.59 8.20
CA GLU A 191 -9.69 -23.95 8.02
C GLU A 191 -9.10 -24.21 6.63
N LYS A 192 -9.60 -23.51 5.61
CA LYS A 192 -9.22 -23.73 4.20
C LYS A 192 -8.41 -22.59 3.60
N LEU A 193 -8.15 -21.52 4.36
CA LEU A 193 -7.46 -20.32 3.89
C LEU A 193 -6.04 -20.61 3.35
N ALA A 194 -5.36 -21.63 3.90
CA ALA A 194 -4.06 -22.09 3.42
C ALA A 194 -4.06 -22.60 1.96
N CYS A 195 -5.23 -22.91 1.40
CA CYS A 195 -5.38 -23.30 -0.01
C CYS A 195 -5.69 -22.11 -0.93
N GLY A 196 -5.72 -20.88 -0.40
CA GLY A 196 -5.95 -19.67 -1.17
C GLY A 196 -4.84 -19.36 -2.19
N PRO A 197 -5.13 -18.48 -3.16
CA PRO A 197 -4.15 -18.04 -4.15
C PRO A 197 -3.07 -17.17 -3.50
N GLU A 198 -1.93 -17.00 -4.17
CA GLU A 198 -0.75 -16.29 -3.62
C GLU A 198 -1.08 -14.86 -3.17
N GLN A 199 -1.90 -14.16 -3.97
CA GLN A 199 -2.43 -12.83 -3.70
C GLN A 199 -3.94 -12.90 -3.52
N LEU A 200 -4.39 -12.77 -2.27
CA LEU A 200 -5.80 -12.82 -1.89
C LEU A 200 -6.15 -11.61 -1.02
N THR A 201 -7.17 -10.86 -1.42
CA THR A 201 -7.84 -9.88 -0.55
C THR A 201 -9.20 -10.42 -0.15
N LEU A 202 -9.36 -10.72 1.14
CA LEU A 202 -10.61 -11.21 1.71
C LEU A 202 -11.15 -10.19 2.71
N ASN A 203 -12.34 -9.65 2.44
CA ASN A 203 -13.03 -8.74 3.35
C ASN A 203 -14.23 -9.43 4.00
N VAL A 204 -14.15 -9.66 5.30
CA VAL A 204 -15.19 -10.27 6.14
C VAL A 204 -15.64 -9.32 7.26
N SER A 205 -15.51 -8.01 7.03
CA SER A 205 -15.95 -6.98 7.98
C SER A 205 -17.47 -6.99 8.21
N PHE A 206 -17.91 -6.49 9.36
CA PHE A 206 -19.34 -6.40 9.72
C PHE A 206 -20.10 -7.73 9.72
N ASN A 207 -19.47 -8.84 10.11
CA ASN A 207 -20.08 -10.17 10.12
C ASN A 207 -20.39 -10.73 11.52
N GLY A 208 -20.24 -9.91 12.56
CA GLY A 208 -20.49 -10.34 13.95
C GLY A 208 -19.48 -11.39 14.43
N LEU A 209 -18.25 -11.38 13.90
CA LEU A 209 -17.20 -12.29 14.33
C LEU A 209 -16.78 -11.98 15.77
N THR A 210 -16.51 -13.02 16.56
CA THR A 210 -16.06 -12.92 17.95
C THR A 210 -14.72 -13.61 18.14
N SER A 211 -14.24 -13.71 19.38
CA SER A 211 -13.02 -14.45 19.70
C SER A 211 -13.07 -15.92 19.30
N LYS A 212 -14.26 -16.53 19.15
CA LYS A 212 -14.42 -17.96 18.85
C LYS A 212 -13.80 -18.35 17.51
N SER A 213 -14.07 -17.60 16.45
CA SER A 213 -13.49 -17.91 15.13
C SER A 213 -12.00 -17.57 15.05
N MET A 214 -11.49 -16.74 15.96
CA MET A 214 -10.07 -16.38 16.01
C MET A 214 -9.18 -17.52 16.48
N ASP A 215 -9.68 -18.43 17.32
CA ASP A 215 -8.96 -19.64 17.74
C ASP A 215 -8.56 -20.51 16.54
N THR A 216 -9.48 -20.67 15.58
CA THR A 216 -9.22 -21.41 14.35
C THR A 216 -8.31 -20.61 13.42
N LEU A 217 -8.61 -19.33 13.21
CA LEU A 217 -7.79 -18.46 12.36
C LEU A 217 -6.34 -18.39 12.85
N ALA A 218 -6.09 -18.30 14.15
CA ALA A 218 -4.73 -18.25 14.70
C ALA A 218 -3.92 -19.52 14.38
N LYS A 219 -4.56 -20.67 14.25
CA LYS A 219 -3.89 -21.94 13.90
C LYS A 219 -3.57 -22.03 12.40
N THR A 220 -4.34 -21.37 11.55
CA THR A 220 -4.24 -21.53 10.09
C THR A 220 -3.56 -20.35 9.40
N LEU A 221 -3.61 -19.15 10.00
CA LEU A 221 -2.98 -17.93 9.47
C LEU A 221 -1.48 -18.09 9.18
N PRO A 222 -0.68 -18.83 9.98
CA PRO A 222 0.72 -19.10 9.65
C PRO A 222 0.95 -19.89 8.36
N PHE A 223 -0.08 -20.58 7.86
CA PHE A 223 -0.04 -21.37 6.63
C PHE A 223 -0.82 -20.71 5.49
N ALA A 224 -1.40 -19.53 5.74
CA ALA A 224 -2.14 -18.78 4.75
C ALA A 224 -1.22 -18.17 3.67
N PRO A 225 -1.77 -17.66 2.55
CA PRO A 225 -0.96 -17.13 1.46
C PRO A 225 0.01 -16.02 1.87
N ASN A 226 1.09 -15.92 1.10
CA ASN A 226 2.19 -14.99 1.32
C ASN A 226 1.83 -13.53 1.13
N ASP A 227 0.79 -13.19 0.37
CA ASP A 227 0.31 -11.81 0.17
C ASP A 227 -1.20 -11.75 0.43
N LEU A 228 -1.57 -12.16 1.65
CA LEU A 228 -2.94 -12.11 2.16
C LEU A 228 -3.25 -10.74 2.74
N THR A 229 -4.34 -10.13 2.26
CA THR A 229 -5.02 -9.02 2.94
C THR A 229 -6.32 -9.52 3.53
N LEU A 230 -6.39 -9.58 4.87
CA LEU A 230 -7.57 -10.03 5.60
C LEU A 230 -8.18 -8.87 6.38
N ASN A 231 -9.38 -8.45 5.97
CA ASN A 231 -10.13 -7.39 6.64
C ASN A 231 -11.18 -7.99 7.59
N LEU A 232 -10.91 -7.86 8.89
CA LEU A 232 -11.74 -8.29 10.01
C LEU A 232 -12.44 -7.10 10.71
N SER A 233 -12.45 -5.92 10.09
CA SER A 233 -12.93 -4.71 10.74
C SER A 233 -14.41 -4.76 11.15
N SER A 234 -14.77 -3.93 12.13
CA SER A 234 -16.16 -3.76 12.59
C SER A 234 -16.83 -5.08 12.99
N ASN A 235 -16.09 -5.91 13.72
CA ASN A 235 -16.57 -7.13 14.36
C ASN A 235 -16.46 -6.98 15.89
N SER A 236 -16.74 -8.04 16.64
CA SER A 236 -16.66 -8.07 18.10
C SER A 236 -15.54 -8.98 18.59
N ILE A 237 -14.37 -8.92 17.95
CA ILE A 237 -13.22 -9.76 18.27
C ILE A 237 -12.72 -9.52 19.70
N ARG A 238 -12.68 -8.24 20.13
CA ARG A 238 -12.21 -7.78 21.46
C ARG A 238 -10.79 -8.28 21.79
N ASP A 239 -10.32 -7.94 22.99
CA ASP A 239 -8.94 -8.28 23.41
C ASP A 239 -8.68 -9.78 23.39
N GLY A 240 -9.62 -10.60 23.87
CA GLY A 240 -9.47 -12.06 23.92
C GLY A 240 -9.17 -12.67 22.54
N GLY A 241 -9.89 -12.25 21.50
CA GLY A 241 -9.66 -12.76 20.15
C GLY A 241 -8.34 -12.28 19.55
N VAL A 242 -7.94 -11.02 19.78
CA VAL A 242 -6.65 -10.51 19.28
C VAL A 242 -5.46 -11.12 20.00
N ILE A 243 -5.57 -11.42 21.30
CA ILE A 243 -4.53 -12.13 22.07
C ILE A 243 -4.27 -13.50 21.44
N VAL A 244 -5.35 -14.22 21.09
CA VAL A 244 -5.25 -15.52 20.41
C VAL A 244 -4.63 -15.38 19.02
N LEU A 245 -5.07 -14.42 18.21
CA LEU A 245 -4.46 -14.13 16.91
C LEU A 245 -2.97 -13.79 17.04
N ALA A 246 -2.60 -13.03 18.06
CA ALA A 246 -1.22 -12.59 18.26
C ALA A 246 -0.27 -13.78 18.39
N ALA A 247 -0.68 -14.84 19.09
CA ALA A 247 0.13 -16.05 19.26
C ALA A 247 0.53 -16.69 17.91
N SER A 248 -0.28 -16.53 16.86
CA SER A 248 0.03 -17.07 15.53
C SER A 248 1.31 -16.49 14.92
N PHE A 249 1.67 -15.25 15.25
CA PHE A 249 2.86 -14.58 14.70
C PHE A 249 4.18 -15.19 15.20
N GLN A 250 4.13 -16.05 16.23
CA GLN A 250 5.30 -16.74 16.75
C GLN A 250 5.59 -18.06 16.02
N ALA A 251 4.71 -18.50 15.12
CA ALA A 251 4.89 -19.73 14.36
C ALA A 251 6.14 -19.63 13.45
N ASN A 252 6.89 -20.73 13.38
CA ASN A 252 8.01 -20.85 12.44
C ASN A 252 7.48 -20.89 11.01
N GLY A 253 8.10 -20.12 10.11
CA GLY A 253 7.69 -20.08 8.69
C GLY A 253 6.41 -19.27 8.45
N TYR A 254 6.12 -18.30 9.31
CA TYR A 254 5.02 -17.36 9.09
C TYR A 254 5.17 -16.64 7.73
N PRO A 255 4.07 -16.30 7.03
CA PRO A 255 4.16 -15.82 5.66
C PRO A 255 4.88 -14.47 5.52
N LEU A 256 5.50 -14.24 4.35
CA LEU A 256 6.41 -13.11 4.13
C LEU A 256 5.72 -11.74 4.19
N ARG A 257 4.45 -11.66 3.79
CA ARG A 257 3.71 -10.40 3.72
C ARG A 257 2.23 -10.59 4.02
N GLN A 258 1.76 -10.09 5.15
CA GLN A 258 0.32 -10.10 5.43
C GLN A 258 -0.17 -8.74 5.88
N THR A 259 -1.39 -8.42 5.48
CA THR A 259 -2.11 -7.23 5.94
C THR A 259 -3.31 -7.68 6.75
N LEU A 260 -3.31 -7.38 8.04
CA LEU A 260 -4.40 -7.67 8.95
C LEU A 260 -5.07 -6.37 9.39
N ILE A 261 -6.36 -6.24 9.08
CA ILE A 261 -7.15 -5.05 9.42
C ILE A 261 -8.13 -5.42 10.54
N LEU A 262 -7.85 -4.95 11.75
CA LEU A 262 -8.61 -5.20 12.99
C LEU A 262 -9.33 -3.92 13.48
N ASP A 263 -9.66 -3.03 12.54
CA ASP A 263 -10.28 -1.75 12.87
C ASP A 263 -11.65 -1.95 13.54
N PHE A 264 -12.02 -1.06 14.46
CA PHE A 264 -13.34 -1.05 15.11
C PHE A 264 -13.77 -2.41 15.70
N ASN A 265 -12.88 -3.08 16.44
CA ASN A 265 -13.15 -4.38 17.06
C ASN A 265 -13.33 -4.32 18.58
N GLY A 266 -13.39 -3.12 19.14
CA GLY A 266 -13.52 -2.90 20.58
C GLY A 266 -12.27 -3.32 21.36
N LEU A 267 -11.09 -3.20 20.74
CA LEU A 267 -9.81 -3.50 21.40
C LEU A 267 -9.48 -2.41 22.42
N THR A 268 -8.90 -2.83 23.53
CA THR A 268 -8.35 -1.94 24.57
C THR A 268 -6.83 -2.04 24.62
N ASP A 269 -6.21 -1.29 25.53
CA ASP A 269 -4.77 -1.35 25.72
C ASP A 269 -4.26 -2.76 26.04
N ALA A 270 -5.06 -3.58 26.73
CA ALA A 270 -4.65 -4.94 27.11
C ALA A 270 -4.40 -5.83 25.88
N GLY A 271 -5.34 -5.85 24.92
CA GLY A 271 -5.20 -6.63 23.68
C GLY A 271 -4.04 -6.12 22.82
N ALA A 272 -3.92 -4.80 22.69
CA ALA A 272 -2.85 -4.17 21.91
C ALA A 272 -1.46 -4.38 22.51
N GLN A 273 -1.33 -4.33 23.85
CA GLN A 273 -0.07 -4.62 24.54
C GLN A 273 0.34 -6.07 24.39
N SER A 274 -0.61 -7.01 24.51
CA SER A 274 -0.32 -8.42 24.26
C SER A 274 0.13 -8.64 22.82
N LEU A 275 -0.53 -8.02 21.85
CA LEU A 275 -0.13 -8.08 20.45
C LEU A 275 1.31 -7.58 20.24
N ALA A 276 1.66 -6.41 20.78
CA ALA A 276 3.01 -5.87 20.71
C ALA A 276 4.05 -6.77 21.42
N ALA A 277 3.72 -7.32 22.59
CA ALA A 277 4.60 -8.23 23.32
C ALA A 277 4.88 -9.51 22.53
N THR A 278 3.85 -10.08 21.90
CA THR A 278 3.98 -11.29 21.09
C THR A 278 4.79 -11.04 19.82
N LEU A 279 4.55 -9.91 19.14
CA LEU A 279 5.35 -9.48 17.99
C LEU A 279 6.82 -9.20 18.36
N THR A 280 7.08 -8.77 19.61
CA THR A 280 8.45 -8.61 20.16
C THR A 280 9.17 -9.95 20.31
N GLN A 281 8.45 -11.07 20.38
CA GLN A 281 9.04 -12.41 20.46
C GLN A 281 9.06 -13.13 19.11
N ALA A 282 8.29 -12.66 18.14
CA ALA A 282 8.25 -13.22 16.79
C ALA A 282 9.57 -13.02 16.02
N ARG A 283 9.89 -13.98 15.14
CA ARG A 283 10.95 -13.89 14.14
C ARG A 283 10.43 -13.13 12.93
N LEU A 284 10.44 -11.82 13.03
CA LEU A 284 9.85 -10.97 12.00
C LEU A 284 10.88 -10.70 10.89
N GLU A 285 11.11 -11.66 10.00
CA GLU A 285 11.78 -11.42 8.71
C GLU A 285 10.78 -10.87 7.66
N HIS A 286 9.53 -10.62 8.08
CA HIS A 286 8.34 -10.52 7.24
C HIS A 286 7.68 -9.13 7.33
N ARG A 287 7.08 -8.66 6.23
CA ARG A 287 6.34 -7.38 6.18
C ARG A 287 4.91 -7.57 6.69
N LEU A 288 4.69 -7.28 7.97
CA LEU A 288 3.35 -7.24 8.55
C LEU A 288 2.79 -5.81 8.48
N SER A 289 1.63 -5.67 7.85
CA SER A 289 0.80 -4.47 7.93
C SER A 289 -0.35 -4.74 8.89
N LEU A 290 -0.44 -3.94 9.95
CA LEU A 290 -1.41 -4.10 11.01
C LEU A 290 -2.21 -2.81 11.19
N SER A 291 -3.52 -2.90 11.04
CA SER A 291 -4.43 -1.81 11.29
C SER A 291 -5.28 -2.07 12.54
N LEU A 292 -5.25 -1.11 13.46
CA LEU A 292 -5.97 -1.09 14.73
C LEU A 292 -6.82 0.19 14.85
N ALA A 293 -7.25 0.76 13.73
CA ALA A 293 -7.93 2.04 13.71
C ALA A 293 -9.32 1.96 14.38
N GLY A 294 -9.79 3.04 15.00
CA GLY A 294 -11.15 3.08 15.54
C GLY A 294 -11.38 2.17 16.76
N ASN A 295 -10.33 1.78 17.48
CA ASN A 295 -10.42 1.01 18.71
C ASN A 295 -10.36 1.94 19.94
N ASN A 296 -10.33 1.35 21.14
CA ASN A 296 -10.30 2.09 22.40
C ASN A 296 -8.88 2.13 22.99
N LEU A 297 -7.90 2.46 22.15
CA LEU A 297 -6.49 2.45 22.49
C LEU A 297 -6.03 3.81 23.05
N THR A 298 -5.19 3.78 24.10
CA THR A 298 -4.57 4.97 24.70
C THR A 298 -3.05 4.95 24.49
N SER A 299 -2.31 5.90 25.07
CA SER A 299 -0.85 5.92 25.01
C SER A 299 -0.17 4.66 25.58
N HIS A 300 -0.84 3.91 26.47
CA HIS A 300 -0.30 2.68 27.05
C HIS A 300 -0.12 1.57 26.02
N SER A 301 -1.02 1.43 25.05
CA SER A 301 -0.87 0.47 23.94
C SER A 301 0.33 0.82 23.05
N THR A 302 0.39 2.05 22.57
CA THR A 302 1.43 2.49 21.62
C THR A 302 2.83 2.42 22.20
N THR A 303 2.99 2.63 23.52
CA THR A 303 4.27 2.48 24.20
C THR A 303 4.86 1.08 24.00
N ALA A 304 4.05 0.03 24.07
CA ALA A 304 4.51 -1.33 23.81
C ALA A 304 4.98 -1.53 22.36
N PHE A 305 4.25 -0.96 21.38
CA PHE A 305 4.68 -0.98 19.97
C PHE A 305 5.97 -0.20 19.74
N TRP A 306 6.15 0.95 20.41
CA TRP A 306 7.40 1.72 20.30
C TRP A 306 8.59 0.97 20.89
N HIS A 307 8.39 0.26 22.01
CA HIS A 307 9.43 -0.61 22.55
C HIS A 307 9.79 -1.76 21.60
N MET A 308 8.80 -2.35 20.95
CA MET A 308 9.01 -3.39 19.93
C MET A 308 9.86 -2.87 18.75
N LEU A 309 9.64 -1.64 18.29
CA LEU A 309 10.42 -1.03 17.18
C LEU A 309 11.91 -0.84 17.52
N ARG A 310 12.33 -0.93 18.78
CA ARG A 310 13.74 -0.79 19.19
C ARG A 310 14.58 -2.04 18.90
N ARG A 311 13.96 -3.16 18.53
CA ARG A 311 14.68 -4.40 18.22
C ARG A 311 15.46 -4.25 16.93
N GLU A 312 16.73 -4.64 16.94
CA GLU A 312 17.60 -4.61 15.76
C GLU A 312 17.06 -5.44 14.58
N SER A 313 16.27 -6.48 14.86
CA SER A 313 15.64 -7.36 13.87
C SER A 313 14.15 -7.05 13.63
N CYS A 314 13.66 -5.85 13.96
CA CYS A 314 12.30 -5.46 13.60
C CYS A 314 12.23 -5.12 12.10
N PRO A 315 11.34 -5.74 11.31
CA PRO A 315 11.19 -5.42 9.89
C PRO A 315 10.41 -4.10 9.73
N PRO A 316 10.34 -3.55 8.50
CA PRO A 316 9.44 -2.43 8.24
C PRO A 316 7.99 -2.86 8.51
N LEU A 317 7.36 -2.19 9.46
CA LEU A 317 5.97 -2.36 9.81
C LEU A 317 5.13 -1.21 9.27
N ALA A 318 3.92 -1.52 8.86
CA ALA A 318 2.87 -0.53 8.66
C ALA A 318 1.88 -0.64 9.82
N LEU A 319 1.89 0.35 10.71
CA LEU A 319 1.06 0.37 11.90
C LEU A 319 0.03 1.50 11.78
N ASN A 320 -1.25 1.15 11.79
CA ASN A 320 -2.33 2.13 11.74
C ASN A 320 -3.10 2.20 13.06
N PHE A 321 -2.96 3.33 13.76
CA PHE A 321 -3.68 3.66 14.98
C PHE A 321 -4.65 4.83 14.79
N LYS A 322 -5.11 5.08 13.55
CA LYS A 322 -6.06 6.16 13.26
C LYS A 322 -7.29 6.08 14.16
N ASN A 323 -7.86 7.22 14.56
CA ASN A 323 -9.14 7.27 15.28
C ASN A 323 -9.14 6.49 16.60
N ASN A 324 -8.10 6.65 17.43
CA ASN A 324 -8.01 6.11 18.78
C ASN A 324 -7.95 7.29 19.80
N GLN A 325 -7.54 7.02 21.04
CA GLN A 325 -7.41 8.02 22.11
C GLN A 325 -5.93 8.25 22.45
N LEU A 326 -5.09 8.39 21.43
CA LEU A 326 -3.66 8.57 21.61
C LEU A 326 -3.35 10.03 22.00
N ALA A 327 -3.00 10.25 23.27
CA ALA A 327 -2.63 11.57 23.79
C ALA A 327 -1.10 11.82 23.77
N LEU A 328 -0.66 12.98 24.25
CA LEU A 328 0.72 13.47 24.41
C LEU A 328 1.79 12.40 24.66
N LEU A 329 1.55 11.48 25.60
CA LEU A 329 2.53 10.46 25.99
C LEU A 329 2.88 9.51 24.84
N SER A 330 1.95 9.26 23.91
CA SER A 330 2.20 8.40 22.75
C SER A 330 3.27 8.99 21.84
N VAL A 331 3.12 10.27 21.45
CA VAL A 331 4.05 10.97 20.54
C VAL A 331 5.39 11.22 21.22
N LYS A 332 5.40 11.57 22.51
CA LYS A 332 6.65 11.71 23.29
C LYS A 332 7.46 10.41 23.32
N THR A 333 6.81 9.27 23.58
CA THR A 333 7.50 7.98 23.62
C THR A 333 7.97 7.55 22.24
N LEU A 334 7.21 7.86 21.18
CA LEU A 334 7.66 7.67 19.80
C LEU A 334 8.91 8.51 19.50
N ALA A 335 8.92 9.78 19.90
CA ALA A 335 10.07 10.67 19.73
C ALA A 335 11.33 10.13 20.44
N ILE A 336 11.20 9.68 21.69
CA ILE A 336 12.32 9.02 22.41
C ILE A 336 12.81 7.79 21.63
N THR A 337 11.90 6.99 21.11
CA THR A 337 12.21 5.76 20.37
C THR A 337 12.97 6.08 19.08
N LEU A 338 12.49 7.05 18.29
CA LEU A 338 13.16 7.54 17.08
C LEU A 338 14.56 8.07 17.34
N SER A 339 14.79 8.72 18.48
CA SER A 339 16.10 9.25 18.87
C SER A 339 17.05 8.19 19.42
N SER A 340 16.53 7.11 20.00
CA SER A 340 17.32 6.14 20.78
C SER A 340 17.69 4.85 20.05
N ALA A 341 16.96 4.47 19.00
CA ALA A 341 17.06 3.14 18.41
C ALA A 341 17.05 3.16 16.88
N LYS A 342 17.71 2.18 16.27
CA LYS A 342 17.67 1.95 14.83
C LYS A 342 16.34 1.27 14.47
N ILE A 343 15.40 2.05 13.96
CA ILE A 343 14.14 1.55 13.41
C ILE A 343 14.36 1.14 11.95
N ALA A 344 13.58 0.18 11.45
CA ALA A 344 13.65 -0.22 10.05
C ALA A 344 13.24 0.91 9.09
N ASN A 345 14.00 1.05 8.00
CA ASN A 345 13.68 1.97 6.92
C ASN A 345 12.36 1.58 6.23
N GLY A 346 11.52 2.57 5.92
CA GLY A 346 10.21 2.33 5.30
C GLY A 346 9.10 2.02 6.29
N THR A 347 9.32 2.18 7.60
CA THR A 347 8.28 2.07 8.62
C THR A 347 7.19 3.12 8.37
N VAL A 348 5.93 2.70 8.47
CA VAL A 348 4.75 3.56 8.28
C VAL A 348 3.95 3.58 9.58
N ILE A 349 3.71 4.76 10.13
CA ILE A 349 2.95 4.94 11.36
C ILE A 349 1.83 5.94 11.10
N ASN A 350 0.58 5.50 11.28
CA ASN A 350 -0.59 6.35 11.16
C ASN A 350 -1.18 6.66 12.54
N LEU A 351 -1.13 7.94 12.92
CA LEU A 351 -1.66 8.53 14.15
C LEU A 351 -2.78 9.54 13.86
N ALA A 352 -3.40 9.46 12.68
CA ALA A 352 -4.47 10.38 12.29
C ALA A 352 -5.67 10.33 13.24
N LYS A 353 -6.40 11.44 13.37
CA LYS A 353 -7.67 11.49 14.13
C LYS A 353 -7.55 11.03 15.60
N ASN A 354 -6.47 11.38 16.28
CA ASN A 354 -6.24 11.07 17.70
C ASN A 354 -6.38 12.28 18.64
N LYS A 355 -6.84 13.43 18.11
CA LYS A 355 -6.98 14.70 18.84
C LYS A 355 -5.65 15.22 19.41
N LEU A 356 -4.54 14.96 18.71
CA LEU A 356 -3.23 15.49 19.07
C LEU A 356 -3.19 17.01 18.93
N LYS A 357 -2.48 17.67 19.84
CA LYS A 357 -2.24 19.12 19.84
C LYS A 357 -0.82 19.45 19.39
N ASP A 358 -0.58 20.70 19.01
CA ASP A 358 0.77 21.18 18.63
C ASP A 358 1.83 20.88 19.71
N SER A 359 1.47 21.03 21.00
CA SER A 359 2.33 20.69 22.14
C SER A 359 2.74 19.23 22.19
N ASP A 360 1.94 18.34 21.61
CA ASP A 360 2.20 16.89 21.63
C ASP A 360 3.29 16.51 20.63
N LEU A 361 3.41 17.27 19.54
CA LEU A 361 4.42 17.09 18.50
C LEU A 361 5.73 17.82 18.81
N ALA A 362 5.77 18.70 19.82
CA ALA A 362 6.97 19.47 20.15
C ALA A 362 8.22 18.60 20.39
N ALA A 363 8.05 17.41 20.99
CA ALA A 363 9.14 16.47 21.20
C ALA A 363 9.54 15.69 19.94
N LEU A 364 8.65 15.61 18.94
CA LEU A 364 8.88 14.86 17.71
C LEU A 364 9.86 15.57 16.77
N TRP A 365 9.79 16.90 16.66
CA TRP A 365 10.63 17.64 15.71
C TRP A 365 12.13 17.43 15.94
N PRO A 366 12.66 17.56 17.17
CA PRO A 366 14.06 17.26 17.44
C PRO A 366 14.41 15.77 17.26
N ALA A 367 13.44 14.87 17.44
CA ALA A 367 13.67 13.44 17.24
C ALA A 367 13.81 13.08 15.75
N LEU A 368 13.07 13.77 14.88
CA LEU A 368 13.18 13.61 13.43
C LEU A 368 14.48 14.18 12.86
N THR A 369 15.23 14.99 13.61
CA THR A 369 16.56 15.46 13.20
C THR A 369 17.69 14.59 13.73
N SER A 370 17.38 13.56 14.53
CA SER A 370 18.37 12.64 15.09
C SER A 370 18.97 11.75 14.00
N GLU A 371 20.28 11.47 14.09
CA GLU A 371 20.97 10.56 13.16
C GLU A 371 20.44 9.12 13.19
N THR A 372 19.74 8.76 14.27
CA THR A 372 19.10 7.45 14.46
C THR A 372 17.75 7.32 13.76
N CYS A 373 17.18 8.42 13.26
CA CYS A 373 15.87 8.40 12.60
C CYS A 373 15.92 7.61 11.28
N PRO A 374 14.98 6.67 11.04
CA PRO A 374 15.01 5.82 9.85
C PRO A 374 14.76 6.60 8.56
N ALA A 375 15.41 6.17 7.48
CA ALA A 375 15.10 6.66 6.15
C ALA A 375 13.73 6.12 5.69
N ARG A 376 13.06 6.88 4.82
CA ARG A 376 11.74 6.51 4.26
C ARG A 376 10.64 6.30 5.32
N LEU A 377 10.78 6.94 6.49
CA LEU A 377 9.74 6.95 7.51
C LEU A 377 8.49 7.65 6.98
N THR A 378 7.32 7.08 7.22
CA THR A 378 6.04 7.76 6.95
C THR A 378 5.29 7.97 8.25
N LEU A 379 4.98 9.22 8.58
CA LEU A 379 4.15 9.57 9.73
C LEU A 379 2.89 10.28 9.24
N ASN A 380 1.73 9.79 9.66
CA ASN A 380 0.45 10.43 9.37
C ASN A 380 -0.15 11.02 10.65
N PHE A 381 -0.32 12.35 10.66
CA PHE A 381 -0.95 13.15 11.71
C PHE A 381 -2.19 13.90 11.20
N SER A 382 -2.78 13.45 10.09
CA SER A 382 -4.00 14.07 9.55
C SER A 382 -5.16 14.06 10.55
N GLU A 383 -6.10 15.00 10.39
CA GLU A 383 -7.34 15.07 11.21
C GLU A 383 -7.12 15.18 12.74
N ASN A 384 -6.00 15.74 13.22
CA ASN A 384 -5.73 15.87 14.66
C ASN A 384 -6.14 17.22 15.27
N GLY A 385 -6.37 18.23 14.45
CA GLY A 385 -6.69 19.58 14.90
C GLY A 385 -5.45 20.45 15.18
N LEU A 386 -4.31 20.12 14.57
CA LEU A 386 -3.05 20.88 14.64
C LEU A 386 -3.21 22.27 14.03
N THR A 387 -2.41 23.22 14.49
CA THR A 387 -2.48 24.63 14.08
C THR A 387 -1.16 25.11 13.45
N GLY A 388 -1.09 26.36 13.03
CA GLY A 388 0.12 26.94 12.42
C GLY A 388 1.39 26.82 13.27
N ASP A 389 1.28 26.63 14.59
CA ASP A 389 2.45 26.46 15.46
C ASP A 389 3.22 25.16 15.19
N THR A 390 2.53 24.10 14.78
CA THR A 390 3.15 22.88 14.24
C THR A 390 3.95 23.20 12.97
N LEU A 391 3.40 23.98 12.05
CA LEU A 391 4.08 24.31 10.79
C LEU A 391 5.33 25.17 11.02
N LYS A 392 5.28 26.12 11.98
CA LYS A 392 6.44 26.91 12.39
C LYS A 392 7.54 26.02 12.96
N SER A 393 7.21 25.16 13.92
CA SER A 393 8.16 24.22 14.53
C SER A 393 8.78 23.27 13.50
N LEU A 394 7.97 22.76 12.57
CA LEU A 394 8.44 21.93 11.47
C LEU A 394 9.43 22.68 10.58
N LEU A 395 9.11 23.94 10.22
CA LEU A 395 9.98 24.77 9.39
C LEU A 395 11.34 25.00 10.04
N GLU A 396 11.42 25.12 11.37
CA GLU A 396 12.68 25.26 12.10
C GLU A 396 13.62 24.06 11.92
N SER A 397 13.09 22.84 11.92
CA SER A 397 13.87 21.59 11.93
C SER A 397 14.04 20.89 10.58
N ILE A 398 13.33 21.33 9.53
CA ILE A 398 13.19 20.57 8.28
C ILE A 398 14.49 20.22 7.53
N GLU A 399 15.51 21.06 7.61
CA GLU A 399 16.76 20.89 6.85
C GLU A 399 17.58 19.66 7.29
N GLN A 400 17.24 19.11 8.46
CA GLN A 400 17.93 18.01 9.12
C GLN A 400 17.08 16.72 9.14
N PHE A 401 15.90 16.71 8.51
CA PHE A 401 15.07 15.50 8.45
C PHE A 401 15.71 14.37 7.64
N PRO A 402 15.35 13.09 7.91
CA PRO A 402 15.91 11.95 7.19
C PRO A 402 15.42 11.92 5.74
N THR A 403 16.24 11.29 4.88
CA THR A 403 15.90 11.08 3.48
C THR A 403 14.62 10.25 3.32
N GLY A 404 13.76 10.64 2.38
CA GLY A 404 12.51 9.93 2.11
C GLY A 404 11.40 10.11 3.14
N LEU A 405 11.54 10.99 4.14
CA LEU A 405 10.51 11.22 5.16
C LEU A 405 9.20 11.68 4.52
N THR A 406 8.10 11.00 4.80
CA THR A 406 6.75 11.46 4.42
C THR A 406 5.98 11.88 5.66
N LEU A 407 5.56 13.14 5.71
CA LEU A 407 4.70 13.70 6.75
C LEU A 407 3.35 14.05 6.16
N ASP A 408 2.31 13.35 6.60
CA ASP A 408 0.93 13.71 6.28
C ASP A 408 0.33 14.53 7.41
N LEU A 409 0.06 15.81 7.13
CA LEU A 409 -0.54 16.78 8.03
C LEU A 409 -1.92 17.25 7.52
N SER A 410 -2.51 16.55 6.55
CA SER A 410 -3.76 16.99 5.92
C SER A 410 -4.95 17.10 6.89
N ASN A 411 -5.97 17.86 6.51
CA ASN A 411 -7.22 18.01 7.29
C ASN A 411 -6.99 18.45 8.76
N ASN A 412 -5.98 19.28 9.00
CA ASN A 412 -5.76 19.97 10.26
C ASN A 412 -6.30 21.42 10.20
N ARG A 413 -6.15 22.19 11.28
CA ARG A 413 -6.67 23.56 11.41
C ARG A 413 -5.64 24.60 10.98
N PHE A 414 -5.03 24.40 9.82
CA PHE A 414 -4.10 25.37 9.24
C PHE A 414 -4.88 26.44 8.48
N SER A 415 -4.61 27.70 8.79
CA SER A 415 -5.12 28.83 8.00
C SER A 415 -4.39 28.93 6.66
N GLU A 416 -4.94 29.69 5.71
CA GLU A 416 -4.25 29.95 4.44
C GLU A 416 -2.96 30.74 4.65
N GLU A 417 -2.93 31.62 5.66
CA GLU A 417 -1.74 32.34 6.08
C GLU A 417 -0.65 31.39 6.59
N ASP A 418 -1.02 30.37 7.38
CA ASP A 418 -0.06 29.38 7.88
C ASP A 418 0.57 28.55 6.75
N LYS A 419 -0.25 28.12 5.78
CA LYS A 419 0.21 27.37 4.60
C LYS A 419 1.15 28.23 3.75
N LYS A 420 0.79 29.49 3.49
CA LYS A 420 1.61 30.43 2.75
C LYS A 420 2.94 30.71 3.47
N ALA A 421 2.90 30.93 4.78
CA ALA A 421 4.11 31.14 5.58
C ALA A 421 5.05 29.92 5.54
N LEU A 422 4.50 28.69 5.54
CA LEU A 422 5.29 27.49 5.33
C LEU A 422 5.94 27.50 3.95
N LEU A 423 5.18 27.71 2.86
CA LEU A 423 5.72 27.73 1.49
C LEU A 423 6.83 28.78 1.32
N ASP A 424 6.60 30.00 1.79
CA ASP A 424 7.60 31.08 1.78
C ASP A 424 8.86 30.73 2.59
N GLY A 425 8.69 30.00 3.70
CA GLY A 425 9.76 29.46 4.50
C GLY A 425 10.56 28.36 3.79
N LEU A 426 9.86 27.42 3.15
CA LEU A 426 10.46 26.29 2.43
C LEU A 426 11.30 26.75 1.25
N ARG A 427 10.88 27.81 0.53
CA ARG A 427 11.68 28.44 -0.54
C ARG A 427 13.04 28.95 -0.07
N LYS A 428 13.18 29.24 1.23
CA LYS A 428 14.41 29.76 1.85
C LYS A 428 15.26 28.67 2.51
N LYS A 429 14.79 27.42 2.57
CA LYS A 429 15.42 26.32 3.31
C LYS A 429 15.75 25.12 2.42
N TRP A 430 16.79 24.38 2.82
CA TRP A 430 17.16 23.12 2.18
C TRP A 430 16.16 22.00 2.55
N LEU A 431 15.68 21.26 1.55
CA LEU A 431 14.80 20.09 1.76
C LEU A 431 15.56 18.77 1.56
N PRO A 432 15.54 17.84 2.53
CA PRO A 432 16.13 16.51 2.35
C PRO A 432 15.52 15.74 1.17
N VAL A 433 16.35 14.97 0.46
CA VAL A 433 15.94 14.26 -0.75
C VAL A 433 14.79 13.30 -0.46
N GLY A 434 13.72 13.42 -1.25
CA GLY A 434 12.54 12.58 -1.13
C GLY A 434 11.68 12.87 0.11
N CYS A 435 11.97 13.93 0.86
CA CYS A 435 11.06 14.40 1.90
C CYS A 435 9.75 14.89 1.26
N ARG A 436 8.61 14.41 1.73
CA ARG A 436 7.27 14.75 1.24
C ARG A 436 6.43 15.27 2.39
N ILE A 437 5.77 16.40 2.19
CA ILE A 437 4.82 16.97 3.14
C ILE A 437 3.46 17.03 2.44
N LEU A 438 2.41 16.54 3.11
CA LEU A 438 1.04 16.62 2.63
C LEU A 438 0.24 17.54 3.55
N LEU A 439 -0.34 18.60 3.00
CA LEU A 439 -1.22 19.54 3.71
C LEU A 439 -2.68 19.39 3.28
N SER A 440 -2.91 18.70 2.17
CA SER A 440 -4.24 18.54 1.57
C SER A 440 -4.41 17.11 1.07
N ASN A 441 -5.64 16.61 1.17
CA ASN A 441 -6.03 15.34 0.56
C ASN A 441 -6.23 15.45 -0.96
N SER A 442 -6.38 16.67 -1.49
CA SER A 442 -6.46 16.90 -2.93
C SER A 442 -5.06 17.16 -3.48
N PRO A 443 -4.51 16.28 -4.33
CA PRO A 443 -3.23 16.50 -4.98
C PRO A 443 -3.27 17.71 -5.93
N GLU A 444 -4.45 18.17 -6.32
CA GLU A 444 -4.67 19.29 -7.25
C GLU A 444 -4.82 20.65 -6.54
N SER A 445 -4.82 20.69 -5.20
CA SER A 445 -4.84 21.98 -4.50
C SER A 445 -3.58 22.79 -4.85
N PRO A 446 -3.69 24.11 -5.13
CA PRO A 446 -2.55 24.94 -5.55
C PRO A 446 -1.36 24.83 -4.59
N GLU A 447 -1.63 24.81 -3.29
CA GLU A 447 -0.62 24.70 -2.24
C GLU A 447 0.07 23.33 -2.27
N GLN A 448 -0.68 22.25 -2.53
CA GLN A 448 -0.12 20.90 -2.61
C GLN A 448 0.66 20.69 -3.90
N ILE A 449 0.23 21.28 -5.03
CA ILE A 449 0.98 21.29 -6.29
C ILE A 449 2.33 21.98 -6.06
N GLU A 450 2.31 23.17 -5.49
CA GLU A 450 3.52 23.93 -5.21
C GLU A 450 4.44 23.19 -4.22
N LEU A 451 3.88 22.63 -3.15
CA LEU A 451 4.64 21.82 -2.19
C LEU A 451 5.23 20.56 -2.83
N ASN A 452 4.49 19.90 -3.72
CA ASN A 452 4.97 18.76 -4.49
C ASN A 452 6.12 19.18 -5.41
N GLN A 453 6.05 20.34 -6.07
CA GLN A 453 7.15 20.88 -6.87
C GLN A 453 8.39 21.13 -6.01
N LEU A 454 8.25 21.81 -4.88
CA LEU A 454 9.35 22.10 -3.95
C LEU A 454 9.99 20.83 -3.38
N THR A 455 9.19 19.81 -3.06
CA THR A 455 9.66 18.55 -2.47
C THR A 455 10.22 17.56 -3.50
N GLN A 456 9.61 17.45 -4.69
CA GLN A 456 10.01 16.52 -5.75
C GLN A 456 11.19 17.04 -6.61
N ALA A 457 11.36 18.35 -6.77
CA ALA A 457 12.45 18.93 -7.56
C ALA A 457 13.84 18.48 -7.07
N SER A 458 14.01 18.30 -5.75
CA SER A 458 15.24 17.79 -5.15
C SER A 458 15.62 16.38 -5.64
N PHE A 459 14.63 15.54 -5.96
CA PHE A 459 14.81 14.14 -6.37
C PHE A 459 15.01 14.00 -7.88
N GLN A 460 14.20 14.66 -8.71
CA GLN A 460 14.32 14.60 -10.17
C GLN A 460 15.64 15.21 -10.67
N SER A 461 16.08 16.35 -10.11
CA SER A 461 17.35 16.97 -10.48
C SER A 461 18.56 16.18 -9.98
N ALA A 462 18.51 15.62 -8.76
CA ALA A 462 19.58 14.78 -8.24
C ALA A 462 19.66 13.43 -8.97
N LEU A 463 18.52 12.80 -9.29
CA LEU A 463 18.45 11.55 -10.03
C LEU A 463 18.89 11.74 -11.48
N ALA A 464 18.39 12.74 -12.22
CA ALA A 464 18.82 13.01 -13.59
C ALA A 464 20.34 13.26 -13.69
N PHE A 465 20.90 14.03 -12.75
CA PHE A 465 22.34 14.30 -12.71
C PHE A 465 23.18 13.08 -12.31
N LEU A 466 22.72 12.30 -11.32
CA LEU A 466 23.39 11.05 -10.90
C LEU A 466 23.27 9.95 -11.97
N THR A 467 22.16 9.85 -12.69
CA THR A 467 21.97 8.92 -13.82
C THR A 467 22.88 9.31 -14.99
N VAL A 468 23.12 10.60 -15.22
CA VAL A 468 24.14 11.07 -16.19
C VAL A 468 25.57 10.74 -15.73
N LEU A 469 25.87 10.86 -14.43
CA LEU A 469 27.19 10.52 -13.88
C LEU A 469 27.43 9.00 -13.71
N GLN A 470 26.40 8.21 -13.45
CA GLN A 470 26.46 6.75 -13.25
C GLN A 470 26.22 5.95 -14.54
N GLY A 471 25.50 6.50 -15.51
CA GLY A 471 25.04 5.79 -16.72
C GLY A 471 26.00 5.80 -17.91
N HIS A 472 27.04 6.64 -17.91
CA HIS A 472 28.07 6.61 -18.96
C HIS A 472 29.41 6.19 -18.37
N ALA A 473 29.63 4.88 -18.45
CA ALA A 473 30.88 4.20 -18.15
C ALA A 473 32.10 4.99 -18.64
N GLN A 474 32.98 5.33 -17.69
CA GLN A 474 34.41 5.64 -17.83
C GLN A 474 34.91 6.68 -18.86
N ASP A 475 34.11 7.21 -19.80
CA ASP A 475 34.59 8.04 -20.92
C ASP A 475 33.65 9.20 -21.33
N HIS A 476 32.76 9.67 -20.46
CA HIS A 476 31.91 10.84 -20.77
C HIS A 476 32.66 12.17 -20.58
N VAL A 477 32.51 13.12 -21.52
CA VAL A 477 33.22 14.43 -21.52
C VAL A 477 33.00 15.23 -20.22
N LEU A 478 31.81 15.13 -19.63
CA LEU A 478 31.49 15.79 -18.35
C LEU A 478 32.31 15.28 -17.16
N SER A 479 32.84 14.06 -17.22
CA SER A 479 33.71 13.49 -16.19
C SER A 479 35.16 14.01 -16.23
N ARG A 480 35.48 14.85 -17.22
CA ARG A 480 36.78 15.52 -17.42
C ARG A 480 36.73 17.03 -17.12
N LEU A 481 35.55 17.54 -16.77
CA LEU A 481 35.37 18.97 -16.48
C LEU A 481 35.85 19.30 -15.06
N PRO A 482 36.48 20.47 -14.86
CA PRO A 482 36.74 21.03 -13.55
C PRO A 482 35.44 21.15 -12.74
N VAL A 483 35.56 20.95 -11.42
CA VAL A 483 34.44 21.03 -10.46
C VAL A 483 33.68 22.35 -10.60
N GLU A 484 34.37 23.44 -10.93
CA GLU A 484 33.82 24.77 -11.12
C GLU A 484 32.84 24.82 -12.32
N ILE A 485 33.16 24.15 -13.43
CA ILE A 485 32.30 24.11 -14.62
C ILE A 485 31.08 23.22 -14.38
N ILE A 486 31.27 22.08 -13.71
CA ILE A 486 30.16 21.20 -13.29
C ILE A 486 29.21 21.93 -12.34
N SER A 487 29.76 22.75 -11.43
CA SER A 487 28.99 23.58 -10.53
C SER A 487 28.27 24.74 -11.24
N THR A 488 28.69 25.15 -12.42
CA THR A 488 28.02 26.21 -13.20
C THR A 488 26.89 25.60 -14.05
N ILE A 489 27.13 24.45 -14.69
CA ILE A 489 26.08 23.72 -15.45
C ILE A 489 24.94 23.29 -14.52
N PHE A 490 25.26 22.87 -13.29
CA PHE A 490 24.25 22.48 -12.30
C PHE A 490 23.46 23.69 -11.76
N SER A 491 23.99 24.92 -11.80
CA SER A 491 23.23 26.12 -11.40
C SER A 491 22.21 26.56 -12.46
N ASP A 492 22.47 26.20 -13.73
CA ASP A 492 21.61 26.55 -14.87
C ASP A 492 20.50 25.52 -15.12
N CYS A 493 20.69 24.25 -14.72
CA CYS A 493 19.74 23.16 -14.94
C CYS A 493 18.71 22.97 -13.81
N VAL A 494 18.84 23.67 -12.67
CA VAL A 494 17.91 23.57 -11.54
C VAL A 494 17.05 24.84 -11.51
N PRO A 495 15.71 24.74 -11.54
CA PRO A 495 14.84 25.92 -11.43
C PRO A 495 15.17 26.73 -10.16
N HIS A 496 15.25 28.04 -10.30
CA HIS A 496 15.66 28.99 -9.24
C HIS A 496 14.67 29.11 -8.04
N GLU A 497 13.67 28.26 -7.93
CA GLU A 497 12.55 28.41 -6.98
C GLU A 497 12.89 28.00 -5.54
N ASN A 498 13.98 27.25 -5.32
CA ASN A 498 14.57 27.03 -3.98
C ASN A 498 16.11 27.15 -4.01
N PRO A 499 16.65 28.38 -3.99
CA PRO A 499 18.09 28.67 -4.14
C PRO A 499 18.96 28.02 -3.06
N ALA A 500 18.43 27.91 -1.84
CA ALA A 500 19.13 27.30 -0.70
C ALA A 500 19.33 25.80 -0.91
N SER A 501 18.32 25.12 -1.47
CA SER A 501 18.42 23.72 -1.82
C SER A 501 19.55 23.52 -2.85
N VAL A 502 19.48 24.24 -3.96
CA VAL A 502 20.48 24.15 -5.05
C VAL A 502 21.92 24.32 -4.54
N SER A 503 22.18 25.33 -3.69
CA SER A 503 23.53 25.63 -3.16
C SER A 503 24.14 24.51 -2.29
N LYS A 504 23.35 23.80 -1.48
CA LYS A 504 23.87 22.70 -0.63
C LYS A 504 24.00 21.39 -1.42
N LEU A 505 23.11 21.13 -2.39
CA LEU A 505 23.29 20.05 -3.37
C LEU A 505 24.59 20.23 -4.16
N HIS A 506 24.87 21.44 -4.62
CA HIS A 506 26.15 21.77 -5.26
C HIS A 506 27.34 21.42 -4.37
N ARG A 507 27.30 21.79 -3.09
CA ARG A 507 28.38 21.47 -2.14
C ARG A 507 28.52 19.97 -1.90
N LEU A 508 27.42 19.23 -1.76
CA LEU A 508 27.44 17.78 -1.56
C LEU A 508 27.91 17.02 -2.81
N ALA A 509 27.44 17.41 -3.99
CA ALA A 509 27.88 16.87 -5.27
C ALA A 509 29.37 17.18 -5.50
N THR A 510 29.80 18.41 -5.22
CA THR A 510 31.20 18.83 -5.26
C THR A 510 32.07 17.98 -4.33
N HIS A 511 31.63 17.78 -3.09
CA HIS A 511 32.35 16.96 -2.11
C HIS A 511 32.44 15.49 -2.52
N GLN A 512 31.35 14.90 -3.02
CA GLN A 512 31.31 13.54 -3.57
C GLN A 512 32.24 13.39 -4.80
N LEU A 513 32.18 14.34 -5.73
CA LEU A 513 33.05 14.40 -6.91
C LEU A 513 34.52 14.52 -6.49
N LEU A 514 34.86 15.42 -5.57
CA LEU A 514 36.21 15.56 -5.01
C LEU A 514 36.68 14.25 -4.34
N GLY A 515 35.80 13.53 -3.66
CA GLY A 515 36.10 12.21 -3.10
C GLY A 515 36.42 11.16 -4.18
N ILE A 516 35.68 11.16 -5.29
CA ILE A 516 35.94 10.30 -6.46
C ILE A 516 37.26 10.68 -7.14
N TYR A 517 37.52 11.98 -7.31
CA TYR A 517 38.78 12.48 -7.88
C TYR A 517 39.99 12.15 -7.01
N ARG A 518 39.89 12.30 -5.67
CA ARG A 518 40.94 11.88 -4.73
C ARG A 518 41.20 10.37 -4.75
N LYS A 519 40.14 9.55 -4.80
CA LYS A 519 40.29 8.09 -4.97
C LYS A 519 40.98 7.73 -6.29
N ARG A 520 40.71 8.47 -7.38
CA ARG A 520 41.41 8.32 -8.66
C ARG A 520 42.87 8.76 -8.59
N GLU A 521 43.19 9.86 -7.92
CA GLU A 521 44.58 10.29 -7.72
C GLU A 521 45.38 9.32 -6.84
N GLN A 522 44.76 8.79 -5.77
CA GLN A 522 45.36 7.75 -4.93
C GLN A 522 45.63 6.45 -5.70
N ASN A 523 44.72 6.06 -6.60
CA ASN A 523 44.92 4.92 -7.50
C ASN A 523 45.99 5.19 -8.59
N LYS A 524 46.28 6.46 -8.92
CA LYS A 524 47.42 6.83 -9.78
C LYS A 524 48.74 6.83 -9.00
N SER A 525 48.75 7.24 -7.73
CA SER A 525 49.97 7.27 -6.90
C SER A 525 50.41 5.89 -6.40
N GLY A 526 49.50 4.91 -6.29
CA GLY A 526 49.85 3.52 -5.97
C GLY A 526 50.62 2.79 -7.09
N PHE A 527 50.66 3.37 -8.30
CA PHE A 527 51.35 2.81 -9.46
C PHE A 527 52.84 3.20 -9.54
N PHE A 528 53.30 4.17 -8.72
CA PHE A 528 54.68 4.68 -8.70
C PHE A 528 55.44 4.36 -7.40
N LEU A 529 55.22 3.18 -6.83
CA LEU A 529 56.21 2.59 -5.91
C LEU A 529 57.14 1.68 -6.74
N THR A 530 58.34 2.18 -7.01
CA THR A 530 59.42 1.52 -7.76
C THR A 530 59.80 0.16 -7.19
N PRO A 531 60.19 -0.83 -8.02
CA PRO A 531 60.53 -2.19 -7.58
C PRO A 531 61.86 -2.22 -6.83
N LYS A 532 61.92 -2.98 -5.73
CA LYS A 532 63.19 -3.40 -5.09
C LYS A 532 63.93 -4.37 -6.01
N ASN A 533 65.23 -4.13 -6.16
CA ASN A 533 66.23 -4.93 -6.86
C ASN A 533 66.06 -6.46 -6.75
N THR A 534 66.12 -7.14 -7.89
CA THR A 534 66.49 -8.56 -8.00
C THR A 534 67.91 -8.65 -8.57
N GLU A 535 68.82 -9.27 -7.81
CA GLU A 535 70.11 -9.79 -8.31
C GLU A 535 69.90 -11.03 -9.21
N PRO A 536 70.84 -11.36 -10.11
CA PRO A 536 70.62 -12.34 -11.16
C PRO A 536 70.95 -13.78 -10.73
N THR A 537 70.19 -14.72 -11.28
CA THR A 537 70.41 -16.17 -11.20
C THR A 537 71.65 -16.62 -11.97
N GLY A 538 72.45 -17.50 -11.37
CA GLY A 538 73.50 -18.27 -12.04
C GLY A 538 73.42 -19.77 -11.68
N ASP A 539 73.26 -20.57 -12.74
CA ASP A 539 73.67 -21.97 -12.97
C ASP A 539 73.14 -23.18 -12.19
N GLY A 540 72.75 -24.20 -12.98
CA GLY A 540 73.19 -25.59 -12.84
C GLY A 540 72.18 -26.60 -12.28
N LEU A 541 71.32 -27.21 -13.11
CA LEU A 541 71.49 -28.57 -13.71
C LEU A 541 71.58 -29.77 -12.73
N VAL A 542 70.59 -30.69 -12.88
CA VAL A 542 70.72 -32.16 -13.06
C VAL A 542 70.29 -33.13 -11.92
N ARG A 543 69.25 -33.92 -12.26
CA ARG A 543 68.91 -35.35 -11.88
C ARG A 543 68.60 -35.63 -10.40
N SER A 544 67.77 -36.59 -9.98
CA SER A 544 67.08 -37.72 -10.60
C SER A 544 66.19 -38.41 -9.54
N ALA A 545 65.22 -39.18 -10.02
CA ALA A 545 64.77 -40.48 -9.50
C ALA A 545 63.95 -40.57 -8.19
N SER A 546 62.80 -41.20 -8.39
CA SER A 546 61.82 -41.78 -7.47
C SER A 546 62.37 -42.89 -6.55
N LEU A 547 61.74 -43.07 -5.37
CA LEU A 547 61.50 -44.35 -4.64
C LEU A 547 60.75 -43.99 -3.32
N GLN A 548 59.42 -44.13 -3.26
CA GLN A 548 58.62 -45.27 -2.79
C GLN A 548 58.41 -45.39 -1.27
N LEU A 549 57.11 -45.35 -0.92
CA LEU A 549 56.37 -46.19 0.04
C LEU A 549 56.76 -46.19 1.53
N THR A 550 55.91 -45.59 2.34
CA THR A 550 54.94 -46.35 3.17
C THR A 550 53.66 -45.56 3.33
#